data_AF-B9FZ47-F1
#
_entry.id   AF-B9FZ47-F1
#
_cell.length_a   1.000
_cell.length_b   1.000
_cell.length_c   1.000
_cell.angle_alpha   90.00
_cell.angle_beta   90.00
_cell.angle_gamma   90.00
#
_symmetry.space_group_name_H-M   'P 1'
#
loop_
_entity.id
_entity.type
_entity.pdbx_description
1 polymer ?
#
loop_
_entity_poly.entity_id
_entity_poly.type
_entity_poly.pdbx_seq_one_letter_code
_entity_poly.pdbx_strand_id
1 'polypeptide(L)'
;MERGKPKPGGLSDPRLGTIDRKIKCETCMAGMAECPGHFGHLELAKPMFHIGFIKTVLSIMRCVCFNCSKILADEVNGPHFSGLAVLQDLLYEKYLNKGGTIDFMLHMLNWN
;
A
#
# COMPACT_ATOMS: atom_id res chain seq x y z
N MET A 1 -0.03 20.29 -18.66
CA MET A 1 0.93 21.36 -19.01
C MET A 1 0.16 22.65 -19.16
N GLU A 2 0.68 23.75 -18.64
CA GLU A 2 0.07 25.07 -18.80
C GLU A 2 1.05 25.92 -19.61
N ARG A 3 0.64 26.40 -20.79
CA ARG A 3 1.50 27.15 -21.74
C ARG A 3 2.79 26.41 -22.13
N GLY A 4 2.72 25.08 -22.31
CA GLY A 4 3.86 24.25 -22.69
C GLY A 4 4.89 24.02 -21.59
N LYS A 5 4.66 24.52 -20.36
CA LYS A 5 5.50 24.22 -19.20
C LYS A 5 4.84 23.16 -18.30
N PRO A 6 5.64 22.29 -17.66
CA PRO A 6 5.12 21.38 -16.66
C PRO A 6 4.58 22.19 -15.47
N LYS A 7 3.45 21.76 -14.91
CA LYS A 7 2.78 22.48 -13.82
C LYS A 7 3.18 21.83 -12.48
N PRO A 8 3.59 22.61 -11.46
CA PRO A 8 3.81 22.08 -10.13
C PRO A 8 2.48 21.53 -9.57
N GLY A 9 2.54 20.35 -8.95
CA GLY A 9 1.38 19.59 -8.48
C GLY A 9 0.58 18.90 -9.59
N GLY A 10 1.06 18.92 -10.84
CA GLY A 10 0.47 18.18 -11.94
C GLY A 10 1.09 16.80 -12.14
N LEU A 11 0.56 16.03 -13.09
CA LEU A 11 1.10 14.72 -13.47
C LEU A 11 2.58 14.78 -13.90
N SER A 12 2.98 15.88 -14.55
CA SER A 12 4.35 16.12 -15.01
C SER A 12 5.08 17.11 -14.11
N ASP A 13 4.94 16.99 -12.79
CA ASP A 13 5.65 17.87 -11.85
C ASP A 13 7.18 17.68 -11.97
N PRO A 14 7.98 18.74 -12.20
CA PRO A 14 9.45 18.66 -12.31
C PRO A 14 10.15 18.09 -11.06
N ARG A 15 9.48 18.09 -9.90
CA ARG A 15 9.98 17.48 -8.66
C ARG A 15 9.91 15.96 -8.68
N LEU A 16 9.05 15.37 -9.52
CA LEU A 16 8.91 13.92 -9.68
C LEU A 16 9.93 13.33 -10.68
N GLY A 17 10.63 14.20 -11.40
CA GLY A 17 11.61 13.82 -12.41
C GLY A 17 11.48 14.70 -13.64
N THR A 18 12.41 14.53 -14.58
CA THR A 18 12.40 15.26 -15.85
C THR A 18 12.60 14.29 -17.02
N ILE A 19 11.78 14.46 -18.05
CA ILE A 19 11.94 13.76 -19.34
C ILE A 19 12.58 14.67 -20.41
N ASP A 20 12.68 15.97 -20.13
CA ASP A 20 13.26 16.92 -21.06
C ASP A 20 14.75 17.07 -20.77
N ARG A 21 15.58 16.99 -21.82
CA ARG A 21 17.04 17.19 -21.69
C ARG A 21 17.39 18.62 -21.26
N LYS A 22 16.51 19.58 -21.52
CA LYS A 22 16.72 21.00 -21.18
C LYS A 22 16.35 21.34 -19.75
N ILE A 23 15.50 20.55 -19.11
CA ILE A 23 14.96 20.82 -17.78
C ILE A 23 15.61 19.84 -16.80
N LYS A 24 16.19 20.34 -15.71
CA LYS A 24 16.72 19.52 -14.62
C LYS A 24 15.61 19.20 -13.63
N CYS A 25 15.71 18.06 -12.96
CA CYS A 25 14.78 17.72 -11.89
C CYS A 25 14.95 18.70 -10.72
N GLU A 26 13.86 19.20 -10.16
CA GLU A 26 13.91 20.16 -9.04
C GLU A 26 14.32 19.51 -7.71
N THR A 27 14.20 18.18 -7.59
CA THR A 27 14.51 17.45 -6.34
C THR A 27 15.97 17.04 -6.26
N CYS A 28 16.51 16.42 -7.31
CA CYS A 28 17.90 15.92 -7.32
C CYS A 28 18.85 16.75 -8.19
N MET A 29 18.38 17.76 -8.92
CA MET A 29 19.16 18.60 -9.85
C MET A 29 19.88 17.85 -10.97
N ALA A 30 19.61 16.54 -11.11
CA ALA A 30 20.15 15.70 -12.16
C ALA A 30 19.40 15.89 -13.49
N GLY A 31 20.08 15.60 -14.59
CA GLY A 31 19.46 15.55 -15.92
C GLY A 31 18.63 14.29 -16.13
N MET A 32 17.99 14.18 -17.30
CA MET A 32 17.12 13.05 -17.68
C MET A 32 17.79 11.67 -17.52
N ALA A 33 19.09 11.55 -17.83
CA ALA A 33 19.79 10.26 -17.80
C ALA A 33 20.23 9.81 -16.40
N GLU A 34 20.41 10.76 -15.48
CA GLU A 34 20.95 10.53 -14.14
C GLU A 34 19.86 10.52 -13.06
N CYS A 35 18.71 11.12 -13.35
CA CYS A 35 17.57 11.17 -12.43
C CYS A 35 16.87 9.80 -12.38
N PRO A 36 16.82 9.11 -11.21
CA PRO A 36 16.13 7.83 -11.08
C PRO A 36 14.60 7.95 -11.07
N GLY A 37 14.07 9.18 -11.03
CA GLY A 37 12.66 9.47 -10.77
C GLY A 37 12.37 9.54 -9.26
N HIS A 38 11.35 10.31 -8.90
CA HIS A 38 10.94 10.51 -7.51
C HIS A 38 9.47 10.13 -7.34
N PHE A 39 9.16 9.52 -6.20
CA PHE A 39 7.79 9.11 -5.89
C PHE A 39 6.90 10.31 -5.62
N GLY A 40 5.74 10.30 -6.26
CA GLY A 40 4.60 11.15 -5.91
C GLY A 40 3.53 10.31 -5.23
N HIS A 41 2.64 10.98 -4.51
CA HIS A 41 1.42 10.37 -3.99
C HIS A 41 0.21 11.17 -4.48
N LEU A 42 -0.93 10.48 -4.58
CA LEU A 42 -2.22 11.09 -4.87
C LEU A 42 -3.16 10.75 -3.73
N GLU A 43 -3.70 11.77 -3.07
CA GLU A 43 -4.74 11.61 -2.08
C GLU A 43 -6.08 11.38 -2.79
N LEU A 44 -6.67 10.20 -2.57
CA LEU A 44 -7.98 9.86 -3.11
C LEU A 44 -9.08 10.43 -2.22
N ALA A 45 -10.17 10.90 -2.82
CA ALA A 45 -11.31 11.41 -2.06
C ALA A 45 -11.99 10.37 -1.16
N LYS A 46 -11.83 9.07 -1.48
CA LYS A 46 -12.39 7.94 -0.73
C LYS A 46 -11.41 6.75 -0.77
N PRO A 47 -11.41 5.90 0.27
CA PRO A 47 -10.59 4.68 0.25
C PRO A 47 -11.07 3.73 -0.84
N MET A 48 -10.12 3.05 -1.50
CA MET A 48 -10.38 2.07 -2.55
C MET A 48 -9.73 0.73 -2.21
N PHE A 49 -10.42 -0.38 -2.51
CA PHE A 49 -9.84 -1.70 -2.37
C PHE A 49 -8.85 -1.99 -3.48
N HIS A 50 -7.68 -2.51 -3.10
CA HIS A 50 -6.70 -3.01 -4.05
C HIS A 50 -7.09 -4.41 -4.52
N ILE A 51 -7.33 -4.59 -5.82
CA ILE A 51 -7.83 -5.85 -6.40
C ILE A 51 -6.94 -7.06 -6.07
N GLY A 52 -5.62 -6.88 -6.00
CA GLY A 52 -4.67 -7.94 -5.64
C GLY A 52 -4.79 -8.42 -4.19
N PHE A 53 -5.40 -7.64 -3.31
CA PHE A 53 -5.58 -7.99 -1.90
C PHE A 53 -7.03 -8.30 -1.53
N ILE A 54 -7.97 -8.29 -2.47
CA ILE A 54 -9.40 -8.50 -2.19
C ILE A 54 -9.68 -9.84 -1.51
N LYS A 55 -8.99 -10.91 -1.94
CA LYS A 55 -9.12 -12.25 -1.34
C LYS A 55 -8.62 -12.26 0.11
N THR A 56 -7.49 -11.63 0.37
CA THR A 56 -6.91 -11.52 1.72
C THR A 56 -7.80 -10.70 2.64
N VAL A 57 -8.31 -9.56 2.16
CA VAL A 57 -9.25 -8.72 2.92
C VAL A 57 -10.52 -9.49 3.26
N LEU A 58 -11.09 -10.24 2.32
CA LEU A 58 -12.25 -11.09 2.57
C LEU A 58 -11.96 -12.19 3.59
N SER A 59 -10.79 -12.83 3.54
CA SER A 59 -10.40 -13.83 4.54
C SER A 59 -10.29 -13.22 5.94
N ILE A 60 -9.70 -12.02 6.06
CA ILE A 60 -9.60 -11.32 7.35
C ILE A 60 -11.00 -10.93 7.85
N MET A 61 -11.86 -10.38 6.99
CA MET A 61 -13.23 -10.03 7.35
C MET A 61 -14.06 -11.23 7.83
N ARG A 62 -13.77 -12.45 7.37
CA ARG A 62 -14.43 -13.68 7.86
C ARG A 62 -13.93 -14.12 9.24
N CYS A 63 -12.72 -13.71 9.63
CA CYS A 63 -12.12 -14.07 10.91
C CYS A 63 -12.45 -13.05 12.02
N VAL A 64 -13.01 -11.89 11.69
CA VAL A 64 -13.34 -10.82 12.63
C VAL A 64 -14.84 -10.65 12.71
N CYS A 65 -15.38 -10.58 13.93
CA CYS A 65 -16.79 -10.26 14.13
C CYS A 65 -17.06 -8.80 13.76
N PHE A 66 -18.03 -8.57 12.86
CA PHE A 66 -18.39 -7.22 12.39
C PHE A 66 -18.94 -6.31 13.50
N ASN A 67 -19.50 -6.88 14.56
CA ASN A 67 -20.15 -6.10 15.62
C ASN A 67 -19.24 -5.77 16.80
N CYS A 68 -18.32 -6.68 17.18
CA CYS A 68 -17.47 -6.51 18.36
C CYS A 68 -15.98 -6.41 18.04
N SER A 69 -15.58 -6.47 16.77
CA SER A 69 -14.20 -6.41 16.28
C SER A 69 -13.27 -7.47 16.90
N LYS A 70 -13.83 -8.48 17.59
CA LYS A 70 -13.07 -9.59 18.15
C LYS A 70 -12.80 -10.64 17.10
N ILE A 71 -11.65 -11.29 17.22
CA ILE A 71 -11.29 -12.45 16.41
C ILE A 71 -12.25 -13.58 16.81
N LEU A 72 -12.88 -14.17 15.80
CA LEU A 72 -13.65 -15.40 15.93
C LEU A 72 -12.61 -16.53 15.95
N ALA A 73 -12.09 -16.87 17.13
CA ALA A 73 -11.25 -18.03 17.34
C ALA A 73 -11.80 -18.78 18.56
N ASP A 74 -12.22 -20.03 18.37
CA ASP A 74 -12.50 -20.93 19.48
C ASP A 74 -11.17 -21.52 19.94
N GLU A 75 -10.77 -21.22 21.18
CA GLU A 75 -9.59 -21.82 21.81
C GLU A 75 -9.81 -23.30 22.21
N VAL A 76 -11.06 -23.76 22.22
CA VAL A 76 -11.47 -25.02 22.87
C VAL A 76 -11.73 -26.17 21.89
N ASN A 77 -12.01 -25.86 20.62
CA ASN A 77 -12.21 -26.85 19.58
C ASN A 77 -11.03 -26.76 18.61
N GLY A 78 -10.31 -27.86 18.38
CA GLY A 78 -9.22 -27.97 17.40
C GLY A 78 -9.61 -27.51 15.99
N PRO A 79 -8.69 -27.61 15.00
CA PRO A 79 -8.47 -26.68 13.87
C PRO A 79 -9.62 -26.56 12.84
N HIS A 80 -10.82 -26.23 13.30
CA HIS A 80 -12.02 -26.07 12.49
C HIS A 80 -12.33 -24.59 12.22
N PHE A 81 -11.36 -23.71 12.42
CA PHE A 81 -11.33 -22.37 11.83
C PHE A 81 -10.59 -22.43 10.50
N SER A 82 -11.34 -22.72 9.42
CA SER A 82 -10.85 -22.68 8.04
C SER A 82 -10.23 -21.33 7.63
N GLY A 83 -10.48 -20.25 8.40
CA GLY A 83 -9.86 -18.94 8.20
C GLY A 83 -8.44 -18.79 8.76
N LEU A 84 -8.11 -19.47 9.87
CA LEU A 84 -6.79 -19.32 10.52
C LEU A 84 -5.71 -20.14 9.81
N ALA A 85 -6.04 -21.30 9.25
CA ALA A 85 -5.13 -22.07 8.41
C ALA A 85 -4.70 -21.28 7.15
N VAL A 86 -5.64 -20.54 6.53
CA VAL A 86 -5.34 -19.65 5.40
C VAL A 86 -4.51 -18.44 5.83
N LEU A 87 -4.71 -17.93 7.05
CA LEU A 87 -3.83 -16.89 7.60
C LEU A 87 -2.44 -17.44 7.89
N GLN A 88 -2.30 -18.64 8.44
CA GLN A 88 -1.00 -19.27 8.63
C GLN A 88 -0.29 -19.51 7.29
N ASP A 89 -0.98 -20.01 6.27
CA ASP A 89 -0.42 -20.27 4.94
C ASP A 89 -0.04 -18.97 4.20
N LEU A 90 -0.92 -17.94 4.22
CA LEU A 90 -0.65 -16.65 3.57
C LEU A 90 0.35 -15.78 4.32
N LEU A 91 0.38 -15.86 5.66
CA LEU A 91 1.40 -15.21 6.46
C LEU A 91 2.72 -15.92 6.22
N TYR A 92 2.81 -17.25 6.30
CA TYR A 92 4.08 -17.98 6.13
C TYR A 92 4.70 -17.77 4.74
N GLU A 93 3.91 -17.86 3.66
CA GLU A 93 4.37 -17.56 2.28
C GLU A 93 4.87 -16.11 2.11
N LYS A 94 4.23 -15.12 2.76
CA LYS A 94 4.65 -13.72 2.66
C LYS A 94 5.78 -13.34 3.63
N TYR A 95 5.81 -13.92 4.84
CA TYR A 95 6.78 -13.62 5.89
C TYR A 95 8.17 -14.15 5.56
N LEU A 96 8.26 -15.34 4.95
CA LEU A 96 9.55 -15.92 4.53
C LEU A 96 10.14 -15.23 3.30
N ASN A 97 9.30 -14.69 2.40
CA ASN A 97 9.78 -14.10 1.16
C ASN A 97 10.07 -12.58 1.25
N LYS A 98 9.57 -11.87 2.27
CA LYS A 98 9.91 -10.45 2.50
C LYS A 98 9.92 -10.14 3.99
N GLY A 99 11.11 -10.07 4.59
CA GLY A 99 11.30 -9.57 5.95
C GLY A 99 10.92 -8.09 6.08
N GLY A 100 9.64 -7.79 6.25
CA GLY A 100 9.13 -6.43 6.33
C GLY A 100 7.74 -6.34 6.98
N THR A 101 7.76 -5.91 8.24
CA THR A 101 6.77 -5.05 8.92
C THR A 101 5.29 -5.50 8.98
N ILE A 102 4.95 -6.21 10.07
CA ILE A 102 3.59 -6.21 10.68
C ILE A 102 3.17 -4.79 11.13
N ASP A 103 4.09 -3.83 11.14
CA ASP A 103 3.90 -2.43 11.56
C ASP A 103 2.78 -1.68 10.80
N PHE A 104 2.51 -2.03 9.53
CA PHE A 104 1.55 -1.27 8.72
C PHE A 104 0.08 -1.52 9.11
N MET A 105 -0.25 -2.65 9.74
CA MET A 105 -1.63 -2.95 10.17
C MET A 105 -1.97 -2.35 11.53
N LEU A 106 -0.99 -2.17 12.42
CA LEU A 106 -1.22 -1.46 13.69
C LEU A 106 -1.42 0.06 13.48
N HIS A 107 -0.83 0.63 12.41
CA HIS A 107 -0.99 2.06 12.11
C HIS A 107 -2.34 2.43 11.49
N MET A 108 -3.09 1.48 10.89
CA MET A 108 -4.45 1.74 10.38
C MET A 108 -5.55 1.66 11.46
N LEU A 109 -5.26 1.10 12.64
CA LEU A 109 -6.26 0.95 13.72
C LEU A 109 -6.20 2.07 14.77
N ASN A 110 -5.35 3.08 14.60
CA ASN A 110 -5.19 4.16 15.58
C ASN A 110 -5.09 5.55 14.94
N TRP A 111 -5.97 5.85 13.98
CA TRP A 111 -6.22 7.23 13.53
C TRP A 111 -7.42 7.80 14.28
N ASN A 112 -7.17 8.36 15.47
CA ASN A 112 -7.96 9.45 16.07
C ASN A 112 -7.23 10.77 15.76
#